data_AF-A0A2M7MAW2-F1
#
_entry.id   AF-A0A2M7MAW2-F1
#
_cell.length_a   1.000
_cell.length_b   1.000
_cell.length_c   1.000
_cell.angle_alpha   90.00
_cell.angle_beta   90.00
_cell.angle_gamma   90.00
#
_symmetry.space_group_name_H-M   'P 1'
#
loop_
_entity.id
_entity.type
_entity.pdbx_description
1 polymer ?
#
loop_
_entity_poly.entity_id
_entity_poly.type
_entity_poly.pdbx_seq_one_letter_code
_entity_poly.pdbx_strand_id
1 'polypeptide(L)'
;MKSRLSIVLGVSIAVLSGCSIKFTQPQNAWQVKAVSAFQNYQQYYLEGRVILADSERKKAISQAKQSANLETLARVYIADCAIQAAVLRSSDCALYLQVRPLVKAPELEAYYHLLSGDLTLSEVDKLPTQYQSFAKAWLSGKTGELDKLILSMASVESQLVAASLVKEKLALNTLRDLIQKTANYGYKLASIRWMEYLSKRTPDALESQHLLQKIEILSLRYCRESPKGINLGLESPLRKTFVLSQGTSF
;
A
#
# COMPACT_ATOMS: atom_id res chain seq x y z
N MET A 1 -32.38 -9.30 -86.75
CA MET A 1 -31.53 -10.33 -86.10
C MET A 1 -30.97 -9.74 -84.81
N LYS A 2 -31.34 -10.33 -83.67
CA LYS A 2 -30.98 -9.88 -82.32
C LYS A 2 -29.62 -10.45 -81.93
N SER A 3 -28.71 -9.60 -81.49
CA SER A 3 -27.61 -9.98 -80.61
C SER A 3 -27.24 -8.75 -79.80
N ARG A 4 -27.25 -8.86 -78.46
CA ARG A 4 -26.11 -8.55 -77.59
C ARG A 4 -26.40 -9.12 -76.21
N LEU A 5 -25.66 -10.19 -75.91
CA LEU A 5 -25.36 -10.68 -74.57
C LEU A 5 -24.69 -9.53 -73.79
N SER A 6 -25.13 -9.26 -72.57
CA SER A 6 -24.38 -8.41 -71.64
C SER A 6 -24.45 -9.03 -70.25
N ILE A 7 -23.39 -9.76 -69.95
CA ILE A 7 -23.01 -10.20 -68.61
C ILE A 7 -22.55 -8.94 -67.87
N VAL A 8 -23.30 -8.48 -66.87
CA VAL A 8 -22.83 -7.45 -65.93
C VAL A 8 -22.56 -8.12 -64.59
N LEU A 9 -21.27 -8.17 -64.32
CA LEU A 9 -20.57 -8.62 -63.12
C LEU A 9 -20.99 -7.77 -61.92
N GLY A 10 -21.17 -8.44 -60.78
CA GLY A 10 -21.77 -7.88 -59.57
C GLY A 10 -20.95 -6.82 -58.82
N VAL A 11 -21.68 -6.07 -58.01
CA VAL A 11 -21.17 -5.34 -56.85
C VAL A 11 -22.16 -5.58 -55.70
N SER A 12 -21.90 -6.61 -54.90
CA SER A 12 -22.60 -6.82 -53.63
C SER A 12 -22.07 -5.81 -52.63
N ILE A 13 -22.80 -4.71 -52.45
CA ILE A 13 -22.56 -3.71 -51.40
C ILE A 13 -22.93 -4.36 -50.07
N ALA A 14 -21.92 -4.87 -49.35
CA ALA A 14 -22.05 -5.27 -47.97
C ALA A 14 -22.26 -4.00 -47.12
N VAL A 15 -23.51 -3.78 -46.71
CA VAL A 15 -23.86 -2.72 -45.76
C VAL A 15 -23.26 -3.10 -44.40
N LEU A 16 -22.13 -2.49 -44.04
CA LEU A 16 -21.66 -2.49 -42.66
C LEU A 16 -22.64 -1.64 -41.84
N SER A 17 -23.68 -2.27 -41.30
CA SER A 17 -24.46 -1.73 -40.18
C SER A 17 -23.55 -1.69 -38.95
N GLY A 18 -22.79 -0.60 -38.82
CA GLY A 18 -22.10 -0.28 -37.58
C GLY A 18 -23.13 -0.14 -36.47
N CYS A 19 -23.14 -1.09 -35.53
CA CYS A 19 -23.83 -0.96 -34.26
C CYS A 19 -23.22 0.21 -33.47
N SER A 20 -23.66 1.44 -33.74
CA SER A 20 -23.42 2.59 -32.87
C SER A 20 -24.30 2.49 -31.63
N ILE A 21 -24.05 1.46 -30.80
CA ILE A 21 -24.40 1.53 -29.39
C ILE A 21 -23.42 2.57 -28.83
N LYS A 22 -23.88 3.82 -28.69
CA LYS A 22 -23.17 4.86 -27.94
C LYS A 22 -23.09 4.40 -26.49
N PHE A 23 -22.11 3.55 -26.18
CA PHE A 23 -21.68 3.29 -24.83
C PHE A 23 -20.90 4.53 -24.38
N THR A 24 -21.62 5.56 -23.95
CA THR A 24 -21.01 6.74 -23.32
C THR A 24 -20.37 6.28 -22.02
N GLN A 25 -19.11 5.86 -22.10
CA GLN A 25 -18.29 5.64 -20.92
C GLN A 25 -18.23 6.98 -20.17
N PRO A 26 -18.52 7.02 -18.85
CA PRO A 26 -18.53 8.28 -18.13
C PRO A 26 -17.17 8.98 -18.28
N GLN A 27 -17.21 10.29 -18.57
CA GLN A 27 -16.03 11.13 -18.51
C GLN A 27 -15.41 10.92 -17.13
N ASN A 28 -14.10 10.61 -17.07
CA ASN A 28 -13.32 10.26 -15.86
C ASN A 28 -13.35 8.80 -15.35
N ALA A 29 -13.98 7.84 -16.04
CA ALA A 29 -14.04 6.45 -15.58
C ALA A 29 -12.66 5.84 -15.22
N TRP A 30 -11.59 6.27 -15.90
CA TRP A 30 -10.21 5.86 -15.63
C TRP A 30 -9.71 6.34 -14.25
N GLN A 31 -10.12 7.53 -13.78
CA GLN A 31 -9.76 8.03 -12.45
C GLN A 31 -10.40 7.18 -11.35
N VAL A 32 -11.70 6.89 -11.49
CA VAL A 32 -12.43 6.05 -10.52
C VAL A 32 -11.82 4.65 -10.46
N LYS A 33 -11.48 4.06 -11.62
CA LYS A 33 -10.81 2.75 -11.69
C LYS A 33 -9.42 2.78 -11.08
N ALA A 34 -8.66 3.85 -11.26
CA ALA A 34 -7.34 4.01 -10.65
C ALA A 34 -7.43 4.06 -9.12
N VAL A 35 -8.36 4.86 -8.57
CA VAL A 35 -8.59 4.97 -7.12
C VAL A 35 -9.06 3.64 -6.54
N SER A 36 -10.04 2.98 -7.15
CA SER A 36 -10.54 1.69 -6.67
C SER A 36 -9.46 0.60 -6.68
N ALA A 37 -8.68 0.51 -7.76
CA ALA A 37 -7.55 -0.41 -7.82
C ALA A 37 -6.48 -0.08 -6.75
N PHE A 38 -6.24 1.20 -6.49
CA PHE A 38 -5.30 1.61 -5.44
C PHE A 38 -5.79 1.24 -4.03
N GLN A 39 -7.09 1.39 -3.74
CA GLN A 39 -7.69 0.98 -2.48
C GLN A 39 -7.55 -0.54 -2.26
N ASN A 40 -7.81 -1.34 -3.30
CA ASN A 40 -7.60 -2.78 -3.23
C ASN A 40 -6.12 -3.13 -3.02
N TYR A 41 -5.20 -2.42 -3.69
CA TYR A 41 -3.76 -2.56 -3.46
C TYR A 41 -3.42 -2.30 -1.99
N GLN A 42 -3.83 -1.15 -1.45
CA GLN A 42 -3.60 -0.78 -0.06
C GLN A 42 -4.08 -1.87 0.90
N GLN A 43 -5.33 -2.32 0.74
CA GLN A 43 -5.90 -3.37 1.57
C GLN A 43 -5.09 -4.69 1.47
N TYR A 44 -4.91 -5.22 0.25
CA TYR A 44 -4.19 -6.47 0.04
C TYR A 44 -2.74 -6.40 0.50
N TYR A 45 -2.09 -5.26 0.35
CA TYR A 45 -0.72 -5.07 0.80
C TYR A 45 -0.63 -5.12 2.33
N LEU A 46 -1.48 -4.38 3.04
CA LEU A 46 -1.53 -4.38 4.51
C LEU A 46 -1.93 -5.75 5.08
N GLU A 47 -2.77 -6.51 4.40
CA GLU A 47 -3.09 -7.91 4.72
C GLU A 47 -1.95 -8.90 4.43
N GLY A 48 -0.94 -8.50 3.65
CA GLY A 48 0.17 -9.35 3.22
C GLY A 48 -0.15 -10.27 2.03
N ARG A 49 -1.22 -10.00 1.28
CA ARG A 49 -1.57 -10.70 0.02
C ARG A 49 -0.79 -10.12 -1.16
N VAL A 50 0.54 -10.28 -1.11
CA VAL A 50 1.49 -9.56 -2.00
C VAL A 50 1.23 -9.74 -3.51
N ILE A 51 0.77 -10.92 -3.95
CA ILE A 51 0.48 -11.18 -5.38
C ILE A 51 -0.74 -10.37 -5.85
N LEU A 52 -1.82 -10.37 -5.06
CA LEU A 52 -3.02 -9.59 -5.37
C LEU A 52 -2.74 -8.09 -5.27
N ALA A 53 -1.96 -7.69 -4.25
CA ALA A 53 -1.52 -6.32 -4.09
C ALA A 53 -0.75 -5.81 -5.32
N ASP A 54 0.24 -6.57 -5.80
CA ASP A 54 1.02 -6.18 -6.98
C ASP A 54 0.16 -6.09 -8.25
N SER A 55 -0.79 -7.01 -8.43
CA SER A 55 -1.76 -6.96 -9.52
C SER A 55 -2.60 -5.67 -9.48
N GLU A 56 -3.18 -5.33 -8.33
CA GLU A 56 -4.00 -4.12 -8.19
C GLU A 56 -3.16 -2.84 -8.27
N ARG A 57 -1.90 -2.87 -7.80
CA ARG A 57 -0.96 -1.76 -7.97
C ARG A 57 -0.66 -1.49 -9.45
N LYS A 58 -0.36 -2.54 -10.23
CA LYS A 58 -0.14 -2.44 -11.68
C LYS A 58 -1.39 -1.92 -12.39
N LYS A 59 -2.57 -2.38 -11.98
CA LYS A 59 -3.85 -1.91 -12.51
C LYS A 59 -4.09 -0.43 -12.20
N ALA A 60 -3.86 0.03 -10.98
CA ALA A 60 -3.98 1.44 -10.61
C ALA A 60 -3.08 2.33 -11.47
N ILE A 61 -1.82 1.94 -11.65
CA ILE A 61 -0.85 2.64 -12.51
C ILE A 61 -1.32 2.64 -13.98
N SER A 62 -1.77 1.49 -14.49
CA SER A 62 -2.27 1.36 -15.85
C SER A 62 -3.48 2.26 -16.12
N GLN A 63 -4.42 2.34 -15.19
CA GLN A 63 -5.59 3.22 -15.31
C GLN A 63 -5.19 4.71 -15.22
N ALA A 64 -4.26 5.06 -14.33
CA ALA A 64 -3.76 6.43 -14.20
C ALA A 64 -2.97 6.90 -15.44
N LYS A 65 -2.37 5.99 -16.20
CA LYS A 65 -1.64 6.27 -17.46
C LYS A 65 -2.54 6.44 -18.69
N GLN A 66 -3.87 6.35 -18.56
CA GLN A 66 -4.79 6.54 -19.69
C GLN A 66 -4.95 8.01 -20.12
N SER A 67 -4.39 8.96 -19.36
CA SER A 67 -4.47 10.39 -19.62
C SER A 67 -3.09 11.03 -19.67
N ALA A 68 -2.95 12.10 -20.44
CA ALA A 68 -1.76 12.96 -20.42
C ALA A 68 -1.69 13.83 -19.14
N ASN A 69 -2.79 13.93 -18.37
CA ASN A 69 -2.76 14.55 -17.04
C ASN A 69 -2.11 13.59 -16.04
N LEU A 70 -0.86 13.88 -15.66
CA LEU A 70 -0.06 13.08 -14.75
C LEU A 70 -0.45 13.20 -13.27
N GLU A 71 -1.37 14.08 -12.89
CA GLU A 71 -1.74 14.30 -11.50
C GLU A 71 -2.32 13.03 -10.84
N THR A 72 -3.18 12.28 -11.55
CA THR A 72 -3.70 11.00 -11.04
C THR A 72 -2.59 9.98 -10.86
N LEU A 73 -1.61 9.94 -11.76
CA LEU A 73 -0.46 9.06 -11.65
C LEU A 73 0.42 9.45 -10.45
N ALA A 74 0.65 10.74 -10.25
CA ALA A 74 1.38 11.27 -9.10
C ALA A 74 0.69 10.91 -7.78
N ARG A 75 -0.65 11.02 -7.70
CA ARG A 75 -1.44 10.57 -6.55
C ARG A 75 -1.24 9.08 -6.25
N VAL A 76 -1.28 8.22 -7.28
CA VAL A 76 -1.01 6.78 -7.13
C VAL A 76 0.41 6.53 -6.61
N TYR A 77 1.42 7.22 -7.15
CA TYR A 77 2.81 7.02 -6.75
C TYR A 77 3.12 7.52 -5.33
N ILE A 78 2.61 8.69 -4.94
CA ILE A 78 2.84 9.20 -3.58
C ILE A 78 2.07 8.39 -2.53
N ALA A 79 0.86 7.94 -2.87
CA ALA A 79 0.09 7.08 -2.00
C ALA A 79 0.77 5.72 -1.82
N ASP A 80 1.34 5.14 -2.90
CA ASP A 80 2.16 3.93 -2.80
C ASP A 80 3.33 4.10 -1.82
N CYS A 81 4.05 5.23 -1.90
CA CYS A 81 5.11 5.56 -0.95
C CYS A 81 4.61 5.62 0.50
N ALA A 82 3.45 6.25 0.74
CA ALA A 82 2.85 6.29 2.06
C ALA A 82 2.49 4.89 2.60
N ILE A 83 1.99 4.00 1.74
CA ILE A 83 1.69 2.61 2.13
C ILE A 83 2.96 1.84 2.50
N GLN A 84 4.10 2.09 1.83
CA GLN A 84 5.37 1.51 2.25
C GLN A 84 5.80 2.02 3.63
N ALA A 85 5.67 3.32 3.88
CA ALA A 85 5.97 3.92 5.18
C ALA A 85 5.09 3.33 6.31
N ALA A 86 3.79 3.11 6.04
CA ALA A 86 2.83 2.53 6.99
C ALA A 86 3.22 1.14 7.51
N VAL A 87 4.00 0.37 6.73
CA VAL A 87 4.55 -0.94 7.13
C VAL A 87 6.03 -0.88 7.50
N LEU A 88 6.52 0.31 7.87
CA LEU A 88 7.90 0.58 8.27
C LEU A 88 8.95 0.19 7.21
N ARG A 89 8.56 0.16 5.94
CA ARG A 89 9.47 -0.11 4.83
C ARG A 89 10.02 1.20 4.30
N SER A 90 11.36 1.30 4.26
CA SER A 90 12.04 2.43 3.65
C SER A 90 11.67 2.54 2.17
N SER A 91 11.31 3.74 1.73
CA SER A 91 11.07 4.09 0.33
C SER A 91 11.51 5.54 0.12
N ASP A 92 12.16 5.80 -0.99
CA ASP A 92 12.59 7.12 -1.47
C ASP A 92 11.52 7.84 -2.30
N CYS A 93 10.32 7.25 -2.40
CA CYS A 93 9.26 7.69 -3.29
C CYS A 93 9.72 7.88 -4.76
N ALA A 94 10.69 7.10 -5.26
CA ALA A 94 11.32 7.31 -6.58
C ALA A 94 10.34 7.50 -7.75
N LEU A 95 9.22 6.76 -7.78
CA LEU A 95 8.24 6.89 -8.85
C LEU A 95 7.50 8.23 -8.83
N TYR A 96 7.20 8.76 -7.63
CA TYR A 96 6.61 10.10 -7.51
C TYR A 96 7.61 11.16 -8.00
N LEU A 97 8.88 11.04 -7.60
CA LEU A 97 9.94 11.97 -8.01
C LEU A 97 10.12 12.08 -9.52
N GLN A 98 9.85 11.01 -10.28
CA GLN A 98 9.92 11.03 -11.75
C GLN A 98 8.85 11.93 -12.39
N VAL A 99 7.64 11.96 -11.82
CA VAL A 99 6.51 12.74 -12.36
C VAL A 99 6.36 14.11 -11.70
N ARG A 100 6.96 14.29 -10.52
CA ARG A 100 6.91 15.51 -9.70
C ARG A 100 7.11 16.81 -10.51
N PRO A 101 8.15 16.94 -11.36
CA PRO A 101 8.39 18.21 -12.09
C PRO A 101 7.32 18.55 -13.13
N LEU A 102 6.46 17.60 -13.48
CA LEU A 102 5.46 17.70 -14.54
C LEU A 102 4.05 17.94 -13.99
N VAL A 103 3.88 17.97 -12.67
CA VAL A 103 2.58 18.11 -11.99
C VAL A 103 2.56 19.39 -11.16
N LYS A 104 1.50 20.18 -11.27
CA LYS A 104 1.27 21.38 -10.45
C LYS A 104 0.22 21.09 -9.39
N ALA A 105 0.60 20.41 -8.32
CA ALA A 105 -0.29 20.05 -7.22
C ALA A 105 0.38 20.31 -5.86
N PRO A 106 0.23 21.52 -5.28
CA PRO A 106 0.88 21.92 -4.02
C PRO A 106 0.59 20.98 -2.85
N GLU A 107 -0.57 20.32 -2.83
CA GLU A 107 -0.94 19.33 -1.83
C GLU A 107 -0.12 18.05 -1.92
N LEU A 108 0.32 17.66 -3.13
CA LEU A 108 1.18 16.48 -3.32
C LEU A 108 2.62 16.78 -2.90
N GLU A 109 3.10 18.00 -3.17
CA GLU A 109 4.39 18.47 -2.66
C GLU A 109 4.41 18.49 -1.13
N ALA A 110 3.40 19.11 -0.51
CA ALA A 110 3.28 19.13 0.94
C ALA A 110 3.23 17.71 1.53
N TYR A 111 2.48 16.80 0.90
CA TYR A 111 2.40 15.41 1.37
C TYR A 111 3.72 14.65 1.17
N TYR A 112 4.45 14.91 0.10
CA TYR A 112 5.80 14.39 -0.09
C TYR A 112 6.77 14.90 0.99
N HIS A 113 6.79 16.22 1.25
CA HIS A 113 7.61 16.79 2.32
C HIS A 113 7.24 16.23 3.70
N LEU A 114 5.96 15.97 3.97
CA LEU A 114 5.54 15.26 5.18
C LEU A 114 6.17 13.86 5.26
N LEU A 115 6.11 13.07 4.18
CA LEU A 115 6.66 11.71 4.14
C LEU A 115 8.20 11.68 4.22
N SER A 116 8.87 12.69 3.67
CA SER A 116 10.33 12.84 3.69
C SER A 116 10.87 13.47 4.98
N GLY A 117 10.00 14.10 5.79
CA GLY A 117 10.39 14.83 6.99
C GLY A 117 10.87 16.26 6.75
N ASP A 118 10.65 16.80 5.55
CA ASP A 118 11.07 18.13 5.10
C ASP A 118 9.92 19.17 5.15
N LEU A 119 8.77 18.81 5.73
CA LEU A 119 7.59 19.67 5.78
C LEU A 119 7.84 20.99 6.50
N THR A 120 7.31 22.09 5.97
CA THR A 120 7.32 23.40 6.63
C THR A 120 5.94 23.80 7.18
N LEU A 121 5.92 24.76 8.14
CA LEU A 121 4.66 25.27 8.70
C LEU A 121 3.74 25.91 7.63
N SER A 122 4.31 26.49 6.57
CA SER A 122 3.57 27.09 5.44
C SER A 122 2.93 26.08 4.49
N GLU A 123 3.10 24.78 4.74
CA GLU A 123 2.54 23.70 3.92
C GLU A 123 1.50 22.88 4.68
N VAL A 124 1.33 23.10 5.98
CA VAL A 124 0.41 22.33 6.82
C VAL A 124 -1.03 22.43 6.33
N ASP A 125 -1.45 23.61 5.86
CA ASP A 125 -2.80 23.85 5.32
C ASP A 125 -3.06 23.13 4.00
N LYS A 126 -2.01 22.77 3.25
CA LYS A 126 -2.08 22.01 1.99
C LYS A 126 -2.20 20.50 2.21
N LEU A 127 -1.96 20.01 3.43
CA LEU A 127 -2.10 18.59 3.74
C LEU A 127 -3.57 18.17 3.81
N PRO A 128 -3.88 16.88 3.58
CA PRO A 128 -5.18 16.33 3.93
C PRO A 128 -5.52 16.62 5.39
N THR A 129 -6.76 17.03 5.66
CA THR A 129 -7.21 17.56 6.97
C THR A 129 -6.81 16.68 8.16
N GLN A 130 -6.87 15.36 7.99
CA GLN A 130 -6.50 14.38 9.01
C GLN A 130 -5.03 14.45 9.48
N TYR A 131 -4.12 15.00 8.68
CA TYR A 131 -2.71 15.16 9.03
C TYR A 131 -2.36 16.54 9.59
N GLN A 132 -3.23 17.55 9.44
CA GLN A 132 -2.86 18.94 9.73
C GLN A 132 -2.53 19.17 11.21
N SER A 133 -3.38 18.70 12.12
CA SER A 133 -3.14 18.83 13.58
C SER A 133 -1.88 18.09 14.02
N PHE A 134 -1.66 16.88 13.49
CA PHE A 134 -0.46 16.09 13.72
C PHE A 134 0.80 16.83 13.22
N ALA A 135 0.79 17.31 11.97
CA ALA A 135 1.91 18.00 11.36
C ALA A 135 2.28 19.28 12.14
N LYS A 136 1.27 20.05 12.56
CA LYS A 136 1.49 21.25 13.40
C LYS A 136 2.16 20.91 14.73
N ALA A 137 1.70 19.86 15.41
CA ALA A 137 2.30 19.42 16.67
C ALA A 137 3.74 18.88 16.47
N TRP A 138 3.96 18.11 15.40
CA TRP A 138 5.27 17.56 15.06
C TRP A 138 6.30 18.66 14.78
N LEU A 139 5.96 19.64 13.93
CA LEU A 139 6.84 20.77 13.60
C LEU A 139 7.09 21.70 14.80
N SER A 140 6.13 21.81 15.72
CA SER A 140 6.29 22.60 16.95
C SER A 140 7.09 21.89 18.05
N GLY A 141 7.57 20.67 17.82
CA GLY A 141 8.31 19.88 18.81
C GLY A 141 7.45 19.38 19.99
N LYS A 142 6.12 19.47 19.91
CA LYS A 142 5.19 19.05 20.97
C LYS A 142 4.98 17.54 20.96
N THR A 143 6.01 16.79 21.36
CA THR A 143 6.01 15.32 21.28
C THR A 143 4.94 14.66 22.15
N GLY A 144 4.58 15.25 23.29
CA GLY A 144 3.58 14.70 24.22
C GLY A 144 2.15 14.62 23.67
N GLU A 145 1.84 15.31 22.57
CA GLU A 145 0.51 15.29 21.94
C GLU A 145 0.43 14.33 20.74
N LEU A 146 1.57 13.86 20.22
CA LEU A 146 1.64 13.10 18.97
C LEU A 146 0.87 11.78 19.05
N ASP A 147 1.03 11.04 20.15
CA ASP A 147 0.35 9.76 20.37
C ASP A 147 -1.17 9.91 20.25
N LYS A 148 -1.74 10.91 20.94
CA LYS A 148 -3.18 11.20 20.92
C LYS A 148 -3.65 11.62 19.53
N LEU A 149 -2.91 12.52 18.88
CA LEU A 149 -3.27 13.03 17.55
C LEU A 149 -3.27 11.90 16.52
N ILE A 150 -2.26 11.04 16.54
CA ILE A 150 -2.21 9.84 15.68
C ILE A 150 -3.41 8.95 15.96
N LEU A 151 -3.65 8.55 17.22
CA LEU A 151 -4.74 7.62 17.53
C LEU A 151 -6.14 8.17 17.24
N SER A 152 -6.29 9.49 17.12
CA SER A 152 -7.54 10.18 16.78
C SER A 152 -7.85 10.27 15.28
N MET A 153 -6.89 9.94 14.40
CA MET A 153 -7.14 9.97 12.95
C MET A 153 -8.19 8.92 12.55
N ALA A 154 -9.08 9.26 11.61
CA ALA A 154 -10.24 8.43 11.29
C ALA A 154 -9.88 7.04 10.73
N SER A 155 -8.91 6.97 9.82
CA SER A 155 -8.50 5.71 9.16
C SER A 155 -7.25 5.14 9.81
N VAL A 156 -7.19 3.81 10.04
CA VAL A 156 -6.00 3.13 10.59
C VAL A 156 -4.77 3.34 9.71
N GLU A 157 -4.95 3.42 8.40
CA GLU A 157 -3.86 3.61 7.43
C GLU A 157 -3.18 4.97 7.63
N SER A 158 -3.96 6.03 7.84
CA SER A 158 -3.40 7.35 8.18
C SER A 158 -2.70 7.35 9.54
N GLN A 159 -3.22 6.60 10.51
CA GLN A 159 -2.54 6.41 11.80
C GLN A 159 -1.17 5.75 11.59
N LEU A 160 -1.09 4.70 10.78
CA LEU A 160 0.15 3.99 10.48
C LEU A 160 1.15 4.85 9.72
N VAL A 161 0.68 5.64 8.74
CA VAL A 161 1.54 6.60 8.02
C VAL A 161 2.11 7.61 9.01
N ALA A 162 1.28 8.32 9.77
CA ALA A 162 1.74 9.32 10.72
C ALA A 162 2.65 8.73 11.80
N ALA A 163 2.29 7.55 12.34
CA ALA A 163 3.10 6.82 13.30
C ALA A 163 4.49 6.46 12.73
N SER A 164 4.58 6.06 11.46
CA SER A 164 5.86 5.69 10.84
C SER A 164 6.87 6.83 10.81
N LEU A 165 6.39 8.07 10.67
CA LEU A 165 7.22 9.29 10.58
C LEU A 165 7.86 9.66 11.92
N VAL A 166 7.17 9.35 13.03
CA VAL A 166 7.62 9.69 14.39
C VAL A 166 7.83 8.46 15.26
N LYS A 167 7.98 7.28 14.66
CA LYS A 167 7.97 5.98 15.35
C LYS A 167 8.92 5.89 16.55
N GLU A 168 10.07 6.56 16.50
CA GLU A 168 11.08 6.56 17.57
C GLU A 168 10.61 7.35 18.80
N LYS A 169 9.69 8.31 18.62
CA LYS A 169 9.15 9.18 19.66
C LYS A 169 7.87 8.66 20.30
N LEU A 170 7.24 7.64 19.71
CA LEU A 170 5.98 7.09 20.21
C LEU A 170 6.18 6.33 21.51
N ALA A 171 5.21 6.47 22.42
CA ALA A 171 5.14 5.65 23.63
C ALA A 171 4.89 4.17 23.29
N LEU A 172 5.41 3.26 24.13
CA LEU A 172 5.23 1.82 23.94
C LEU A 172 3.74 1.41 23.93
N ASN A 173 2.90 2.07 24.73
CA ASN A 173 1.45 1.82 24.74
C ASN A 173 0.80 2.19 23.40
N THR A 174 1.21 3.29 22.78
CA THR A 174 0.71 3.69 21.46
C THR A 174 1.09 2.67 20.39
N LEU A 175 2.31 2.09 20.46
CA LEU A 175 2.71 1.00 19.58
C LEU A 175 1.82 -0.23 19.76
N ARG A 176 1.52 -0.61 21.02
CA ARG A 176 0.61 -1.72 21.34
C ARG A 176 -0.80 -1.48 20.80
N ASP A 177 -1.33 -0.27 20.95
CA ASP A 177 -2.64 0.11 20.43
C ASP A 177 -2.69 0.03 18.90
N LEU A 178 -1.65 0.49 18.21
CA LEU A 178 -1.54 0.37 16.76
C LEU A 178 -1.51 -1.10 16.32
N ILE A 179 -0.72 -1.95 16.99
CA ILE A 179 -0.66 -3.39 16.70
C ILE A 179 -2.02 -4.05 16.91
N GLN A 180 -2.74 -3.70 17.99
CA GLN A 180 -4.08 -4.22 18.25
C GLN A 180 -5.08 -3.78 17.17
N LYS A 181 -5.03 -2.50 16.76
CA LYS A 181 -5.86 -1.99 15.67
C LYS A 181 -5.58 -2.73 14.35
N THR A 182 -4.31 -2.88 13.96
CA THR A 182 -3.97 -3.60 12.72
C THR A 182 -4.37 -5.08 12.78
N ALA A 183 -4.27 -5.71 13.96
CA ALA A 183 -4.76 -7.07 14.16
C ALA A 183 -6.28 -7.16 13.98
N ASN A 184 -7.05 -6.24 14.56
CA ASN A 184 -8.51 -6.19 14.43
C ASN A 184 -8.97 -5.94 12.98
N TYR A 185 -8.20 -5.15 12.21
CA TYR A 185 -8.46 -4.88 10.80
C TYR A 185 -8.00 -6.01 9.85
N GLY A 186 -7.34 -7.05 10.37
CA GLY A 186 -6.79 -8.13 9.54
C GLY A 186 -5.55 -7.72 8.74
N TYR A 187 -4.93 -6.58 9.05
CA TYR A 187 -3.71 -6.07 8.41
C TYR A 187 -2.47 -6.82 8.89
N LYS A 188 -2.39 -8.11 8.57
CA LYS A 188 -1.36 -9.03 9.04
C LYS A 188 0.07 -8.51 8.77
N LEU A 189 0.35 -7.99 7.57
CA LEU A 189 1.69 -7.48 7.26
C LEU A 189 2.03 -6.29 8.17
N ALA A 190 1.11 -5.34 8.33
CA ALA A 190 1.32 -4.20 9.22
C ALA A 190 1.53 -4.67 10.68
N SER A 191 0.67 -5.57 11.18
CA SER A 191 0.81 -6.12 12.54
C SER A 191 2.16 -6.77 12.77
N ILE A 192 2.65 -7.60 11.83
CA ILE A 192 3.98 -8.22 11.93
C ILE A 192 5.07 -7.15 12.00
N ARG A 193 5.06 -6.16 11.09
CA ARG A 193 6.09 -5.11 11.04
C ARG A 193 6.15 -4.25 12.28
N TRP A 194 4.99 -3.89 12.83
CA TRP A 194 4.92 -3.11 14.06
C TRP A 194 5.28 -3.94 15.30
N MET A 195 4.94 -5.23 15.34
CA MET A 195 5.42 -6.14 16.40
C MET A 195 6.95 -6.33 16.33
N GLU A 196 7.53 -6.47 15.13
CA GLU A 196 8.99 -6.57 14.93
C GLU A 196 9.70 -5.31 15.43
N TYR A 197 9.07 -4.15 15.28
CA TYR A 197 9.58 -2.88 15.77
C TYR A 197 9.44 -2.77 17.30
N LEU A 198 8.28 -3.12 17.86
CA LEU A 198 8.05 -3.08 19.31
C LEU A 198 8.94 -4.08 20.07
N SER A 199 9.16 -5.30 19.55
CA SER A 199 9.98 -6.32 20.23
C SER A 199 11.42 -5.88 20.44
N LYS A 200 11.93 -4.98 19.59
CA LYS A 200 13.27 -4.39 19.71
C LYS A 200 13.33 -3.20 20.67
N ARG A 201 12.20 -2.58 20.99
CA ARG A 201 12.12 -1.36 21.80
C ARG A 201 11.64 -1.59 23.22
N THR A 202 10.84 -2.63 23.45
CA THR A 202 10.35 -2.92 24.79
C THR A 202 11.50 -3.37 25.71
N PRO A 203 11.58 -2.85 26.94
CA PRO A 203 12.56 -3.32 27.92
C PRO A 203 12.17 -4.67 28.55
N ASP A 204 10.92 -5.12 28.37
CA ASP A 204 10.43 -6.39 28.90
C ASP A 204 10.82 -7.55 27.97
N ALA A 205 11.73 -8.40 28.46
CA ALA A 205 12.22 -9.56 27.73
C ALA A 205 11.12 -10.60 27.42
N LEU A 206 10.16 -10.78 28.34
CA LEU A 206 9.05 -11.71 28.16
C LEU A 206 8.09 -11.20 27.08
N GLU A 207 7.77 -9.90 27.11
CA GLU A 207 6.96 -9.29 26.07
C GLU A 207 7.64 -9.39 24.70
N SER A 208 8.95 -9.08 24.63
CA SER A 208 9.72 -9.21 23.39
C SER A 208 9.64 -10.64 22.84
N GLN A 209 9.84 -11.65 23.70
CA GLN A 209 9.73 -13.06 23.31
C GLN A 209 8.32 -13.42 22.81
N HIS A 210 7.26 -12.99 23.50
CA HIS A 210 5.88 -13.23 23.08
C HIS A 210 5.55 -12.59 21.73
N LEU A 211 6.03 -11.36 21.48
CA LEU A 211 5.87 -10.70 20.18
C LEU A 211 6.55 -11.49 19.07
N LEU A 212 7.77 -11.97 19.29
CA LEU A 212 8.52 -12.79 18.33
C LEU A 212 7.83 -14.13 18.04
N GLN A 213 7.29 -14.80 19.07
CA GLN A 213 6.51 -16.03 18.89
C GLN A 213 5.24 -15.79 18.06
N LYS A 214 4.51 -14.69 18.32
CA LYS A 214 3.35 -14.31 17.50
C LYS A 214 3.74 -14.05 16.05
N ILE A 215 4.84 -13.34 15.81
CA ILE A 215 5.38 -13.10 14.46
C ILE A 215 5.68 -14.42 13.76
N GLU A 216 6.35 -15.35 14.44
CA GLU A 216 6.66 -16.67 13.89
C GLU A 216 5.38 -17.38 13.45
N ILE A 217 4.40 -17.53 14.34
CA ILE A 217 3.12 -18.20 14.06
C ILE A 217 2.41 -17.57 12.85
N LEU A 218 2.36 -16.23 12.76
CA LEU A 218 1.67 -15.53 11.67
C LEU A 218 2.45 -15.56 10.34
N SER A 219 3.76 -15.76 10.42
CA SER A 219 4.67 -15.86 9.27
C SER A 219 4.77 -17.27 8.72
N LEU A 220 4.43 -18.30 9.53
CA LEU A 220 4.27 -19.66 9.06
C LEU A 220 3.22 -19.64 7.95
N ARG A 221 3.67 -19.91 6.72
CA ARG A 221 2.74 -20.35 5.70
C ARG A 221 2.24 -21.69 6.20
N TYR A 222 0.96 -21.78 6.54
CA TYR A 222 0.29 -23.08 6.54
C TYR A 222 0.48 -23.64 5.12
N CYS A 223 1.50 -24.49 4.95
CA CYS A 223 1.56 -25.40 3.83
C CYS A 223 0.30 -26.23 3.95
N ARG A 224 -0.78 -25.84 3.26
CA ARG A 224 -1.80 -26.80 2.88
C ARG A 224 -1.05 -27.78 2.00
N GLU A 225 -0.78 -28.97 2.53
CA GLU A 225 -0.21 -30.07 1.76
C GLU A 225 -0.92 -30.14 0.41
N SER A 226 -0.17 -29.87 -0.65
CA SER A 226 -0.54 -30.19 -2.01
C SER A 226 0.70 -30.80 -2.65
N PRO A 227 0.56 -31.93 -3.34
CA PRO A 227 1.66 -32.84 -3.59
C PRO A 227 2.64 -32.23 -4.60
N LYS A 228 3.92 -32.44 -4.30
CA LYS A 228 5.09 -32.23 -5.16
C LYS A 228 5.52 -30.77 -5.37
N GLY A 229 6.43 -30.36 -4.48
CA GLY A 229 7.78 -29.99 -4.89
C GLY A 229 7.96 -28.63 -5.53
N ILE A 230 7.96 -27.55 -4.74
CA ILE A 230 8.74 -26.34 -5.05
C ILE A 230 9.32 -25.82 -3.73
N ASN A 231 10.65 -25.86 -3.62
CA ASN A 231 11.42 -25.42 -2.47
C ASN A 231 11.59 -23.90 -2.55
N LEU A 232 10.86 -23.13 -1.74
CA LEU A 232 11.05 -21.68 -1.59
C LEU A 232 11.73 -21.42 -0.26
N GLY A 233 13.06 -21.44 -0.30
CA GLY A 233 13.95 -21.26 0.84
C GLY A 233 13.73 -19.94 1.58
N LEU A 234 13.03 -20.03 2.70
CA LEU A 234 13.11 -19.07 3.80
C LEU A 234 13.48 -19.88 5.05
N GLU A 235 14.78 -20.00 5.31
CA GLU A 235 15.26 -20.62 6.55
C GLU A 235 14.99 -19.70 7.74
N SER A 236 14.19 -20.19 8.69
CA SER A 236 13.95 -19.54 9.97
C SER A 236 15.20 -19.65 10.86
N PRO A 237 15.70 -18.55 11.46
CA PRO A 237 16.90 -18.56 12.29
C PRO A 237 16.74 -19.29 13.63
N LEU A 238 15.53 -19.69 14.03
CA LEU A 238 15.27 -20.40 15.30
C LEU A 238 15.26 -21.93 15.17
N ARG A 239 15.44 -22.48 13.97
CA ARG A 239 15.48 -23.94 13.76
C ARG A 239 16.73 -24.60 14.35
N LYS A 240 17.78 -23.85 14.69
CA LYS A 240 19.04 -24.40 15.22
C LYS A 240 19.01 -24.73 16.72
N THR A 241 18.02 -24.27 17.47
CA THR A 241 18.00 -24.42 18.95
C THR A 241 17.12 -25.56 19.47
N PHE A 242 16.42 -26.31 18.61
CA PHE A 242 15.52 -27.39 19.05
C PHE A 242 16.09 -28.82 18.87
N VAL A 243 17.33 -28.96 18.40
CA VAL A 243 18.01 -30.26 18.29
C VAL A 243 19.11 -30.34 19.33
N LEU A 244 18.79 -30.62 20.59
CA LEU A 244 19.70 -31.21 21.60
C LEU A 244 18.88 -31.50 22.88
N SER A 245 17.88 -32.39 22.81
CA SER A 245 17.21 -32.90 24.02
C SER A 245 16.39 -34.17 23.77
N GLN A 246 16.84 -35.11 22.93
CA GLN A 246 16.31 -36.48 22.97
C GLN A 246 17.39 -37.51 22.59
N GLY A 247 17.66 -38.41 23.54
CA GLY A 247 18.34 -39.69 23.38
C GLY A 247 19.69 -39.78 24.10
N THR A 248 20.00 -40.77 24.93
CA THR A 248 19.30 -41.99 25.37
C THR A 248 20.06 -42.58 26.57
N SER A 249 19.33 -43.29 27.42
CA SER A 249 19.83 -44.23 28.42
C SER A 249 20.47 -45.46 27.75
N PHE A 250 21.62 -45.87 28.30
CA PHE A 250 22.32 -47.17 28.36
C PHE A 250 23.82 -47.00 28.14
#